data_AF-A0A2E5C0P6-F1
#
_entry.id   AF-A0A2E5C0P6-F1
#
_cell.length_a   1.000
_cell.length_b   1.000
_cell.length_c   1.000
_cell.angle_alpha   90.00
_cell.angle_beta   90.00
_cell.angle_gamma   90.00
#
_symmetry.space_group_name_H-M   'P 1'
#
loop_
_entity.id
_entity.type
_entity.pdbx_description
1 polymer ?
#
loop_
_entity_poly.entity_id
_entity_poly.type
_entity_poly.pdbx_seq_one_letter_code
_entity_poly.pdbx_strand_id
1 'polypeptide(L)' 'MSDIEYDEKVKTKSRKKLKPPQSYKVLLHNDNYTTMEFVVFILETVFSKSLSEATRIMLHVHK' A
#
# COMPACT_ATOMS: atom_id res chain seq x y z
N MET A 1 35.57 -23.46 49.48
CA MET A 1 34.19 -23.03 49.18
C MET A 1 34.21 -22.59 47.73
N SER A 2 33.47 -23.31 46.90
CA SER A 2 33.55 -23.26 45.43
C SER A 2 32.93 -21.98 44.88
N ASP A 3 33.69 -21.26 44.08
CA ASP A 3 33.22 -20.13 43.28
C ASP A 3 32.14 -20.60 42.32
N ILE A 4 30.89 -20.17 42.55
CA ILE A 4 29.76 -20.48 41.67
C ILE A 4 29.85 -19.51 40.48
N GLU A 5 30.38 -20.00 39.37
CA GLU A 5 30.42 -19.30 38.09
C GLU A 5 29.00 -19.30 37.47
N TYR A 6 28.28 -18.18 37.62
CA TYR A 6 26.99 -17.98 36.96
C TYR A 6 27.20 -17.65 35.47
N ASP A 7 27.24 -18.68 34.60
CA ASP A 7 27.15 -18.50 33.14
C ASP A 7 25.69 -18.29 32.72
N GLU A 8 25.08 -17.18 33.15
CA GLU A 8 23.75 -16.80 32.66
C GLU A 8 23.91 -16.06 31.32
N LYS A 9 24.18 -16.81 30.24
CA LYS A 9 24.07 -16.31 28.87
C LYS A 9 22.62 -15.93 28.58
N VAL A 10 22.30 -14.65 28.75
CA VAL A 10 21.03 -14.03 28.33
C VAL A 10 20.86 -14.24 26.83
N LYS A 11 20.09 -15.27 26.43
CA LYS A 11 19.70 -15.49 25.04
C LYS A 11 18.68 -14.42 24.65
N THR A 12 19.13 -13.38 23.98
CA THR A 12 18.26 -12.42 23.32
C THR A 12 17.49 -13.16 22.20
N LYS A 13 16.17 -13.26 22.33
CA LYS A 13 15.32 -13.82 21.26
C LYS A 13 15.52 -12.97 20.01
N SER A 14 16.06 -13.55 18.93
CA SER A 14 16.20 -12.82 17.68
C SER A 14 14.81 -12.45 17.17
N ARG A 15 14.58 -11.17 16.87
CA ARG A 15 13.32 -10.69 16.30
C ARG A 15 13.19 -11.31 14.92
N LYS A 16 12.30 -12.29 14.75
CA LYS A 16 11.98 -12.86 13.44
C LYS A 16 11.61 -11.71 12.48
N LYS A 17 12.35 -11.54 11.40
CA LYS A 17 12.01 -10.57 10.34
C LYS A 17 10.75 -11.08 9.65
N LEU A 18 9.62 -10.42 9.90
CA LEU A 18 8.37 -10.69 9.19
C LEU A 18 8.50 -10.18 7.76
N LYS A 19 7.96 -10.94 6.80
CA LYS A 19 7.85 -10.47 5.42
C LYS A 19 6.82 -9.34 5.36
N PRO A 20 7.08 -8.26 4.60
CA PRO A 20 6.08 -7.23 4.38
C PRO A 20 4.88 -7.79 3.61
N PRO A 21 3.68 -7.19 3.75
CA PRO A 21 2.52 -7.60 2.97
C PRO A 21 2.76 -7.40 1.47
N GLN A 22 2.15 -8.26 0.65
CA GLN A 22 2.16 -8.10 -0.80
C GLN A 22 1.22 -6.97 -1.20
N SER A 23 1.66 -6.10 -2.10
CA SER A 23 0.81 -5.07 -2.69
C SER A 23 0.01 -5.61 -3.88
N TYR A 24 -1.14 -5.01 -4.12
CA TYR A 24 -2.00 -5.30 -5.27
C TYR A 24 -2.20 -4.04 -6.10
N LYS A 25 -2.37 -4.21 -7.41
CA LYS A 25 -2.70 -3.11 -8.32
C LYS A 25 -4.22 -2.96 -8.41
N VAL A 26 -4.69 -1.73 -8.30
CA VAL A 26 -6.07 -1.36 -8.65
C VAL A 26 -6.05 -0.86 -10.10
N LEU A 27 -6.90 -1.45 -10.94
CA LEU A 27 -7.00 -1.12 -12.36
C LEU A 27 -8.37 -0.51 -12.64
N LEU A 28 -8.39 0.55 -13.46
CA LEU A 28 -9.61 1.14 -13.97
C LEU A 28 -9.70 0.85 -15.46
N HIS A 29 -10.77 0.21 -15.89
CA HIS A 29 -11.03 -0.09 -17.30
C HIS A 29 -12.01 0.93 -17.89
N ASN A 30 -11.81 1.23 -19.17
CA ASN A 30 -12.69 2.12 -19.92
C ASN A 30 -14.02 1.44 -20.27
N ASP A 31 -15.08 2.23 -20.37
CA ASP A 31 -16.40 1.80 -20.84
C ASP A 31 -17.15 2.96 -21.52
N ASN A 32 -18.33 2.68 -22.10
CA ASN A 32 -19.07 3.64 -22.93
C ASN A 32 -20.26 4.31 -22.20
N TYR A 33 -20.41 4.12 -20.89
CA TYR A 33 -21.57 4.55 -20.11
C TYR A 33 -21.17 5.47 -18.94
N THR A 34 -20.02 5.24 -18.33
CA THR A 34 -19.55 6.02 -17.19
C THR A 34 -19.06 7.40 -17.64
N THR A 35 -19.56 8.46 -17.01
CA THR A 35 -19.16 9.84 -17.37
C THR A 35 -17.73 10.15 -16.90
N MET A 36 -17.04 11.01 -17.64
CA MET A 36 -15.70 11.49 -17.27
C MET A 36 -15.68 12.15 -15.89
N GLU A 37 -16.70 12.96 -15.57
CA GLU A 37 -16.82 13.64 -14.27
C GLU A 37 -16.98 12.64 -13.12
N PHE A 38 -17.74 11.56 -13.31
CA PHE A 38 -17.89 10.52 -12.31
C PHE A 38 -16.57 9.81 -12.02
N VAL A 39 -15.77 9.52 -13.06
CA VAL A 39 -14.44 8.93 -12.89
C VAL A 39 -13.52 9.85 -12.09
N VAL A 40 -13.50 11.15 -12.41
CA VAL A 40 -12.69 12.14 -11.67
C VAL A 40 -13.13 12.19 -10.21
N PHE A 41 -14.43 12.25 -9.94
CA PHE A 41 -14.99 12.24 -8.60
C PHE A 41 -14.54 11.02 -7.78
N ILE A 42 -14.55 9.82 -8.36
CA ILE A 42 -14.07 8.60 -7.67
C ILE A 42 -12.57 8.67 -7.39
N LEU A 43 -11.77 9.16 -8.33
CA LEU A 43 -10.33 9.30 -8.15
C LEU A 43 -9.96 10.30 -7.06
N GLU A 44 -10.72 11.39 -6.91
CA GLU A 44 -10.52 12.36 -5.82
C GLU A 44 -11.00 11.82 -4.47
N THR A 45 -12.19 11.23 -4.40
CA THR A 45 -12.83 10.86 -3.12
C THR A 45 -12.37 9.52 -2.55
N VAL A 46 -12.11 8.53 -3.39
CA VAL A 46 -11.74 7.16 -2.96
C VAL A 46 -10.22 6.97 -2.96
N PHE A 47 -9.54 7.52 -3.96
CA PHE A 47 -8.10 7.33 -4.16
C PHE A 47 -7.25 8.55 -3.79
N SER A 48 -7.89 9.61 -3.26
CA SER A 48 -7.25 10.84 -2.78
C SER A 48 -6.32 11.46 -3.82
N LYS A 49 -6.68 11.40 -5.11
CA LYS A 49 -5.94 12.07 -6.17
C LYS A 49 -6.30 13.55 -6.19
N SER A 50 -5.32 14.38 -6.55
CA SER A 50 -5.63 15.78 -6.89
C SER A 50 -6.45 15.85 -8.17
N LEU A 51 -7.23 16.92 -8.35
CA LEU A 51 -8.01 17.15 -9.58
C LEU A 51 -7.17 16.99 -10.86
N SER A 52 -5.94 17.52 -10.86
CA SER A 52 -5.02 17.44 -11.99
C SER A 52 -4.59 16.00 -12.28
N GLU A 53 -4.26 15.22 -11.26
CA GLU A 53 -3.92 13.81 -11.42
C GLU A 53 -5.13 12.97 -11.85
N ALA A 54 -6.29 13.20 -11.24
CA ALA A 54 -7.54 12.51 -11.56
C ALA A 54 -7.93 12.74 -13.02
N THR A 55 -7.88 13.99 -13.48
CA THR A 55 -8.16 14.37 -14.88
C THR A 55 -7.18 13.68 -15.83
N ARG A 56 -5.88 13.67 -15.50
CA ARG A 56 -4.86 12.99 -16.32
C ARG A 56 -5.10 11.49 -16.42
N ILE A 57 -5.42 10.83 -15.30
CA ILE A 57 -5.72 9.40 -15.26
C ILE A 57 -6.97 9.10 -16.08
N MET A 58 -8.04 9.87 -15.88
CA MET A 58 -9.31 9.70 -16.61
C MET A 58 -9.11 9.81 -18.13
N LEU A 59 -8.36 10.81 -18.60
CA LEU A 59 -8.03 10.97 -20.02
C LEU A 59 -7.18 9.81 -20.57
N HIS A 60 -6.36 9.18 -19.73
CA HIS A 60 -5.56 8.02 -20.11
C HIS A 60 -6.38 6.72 -20.14
N VAL A 61 -7.51 6.67 -19.44
CA VAL A 61 -8.45 5.55 -19.51
C VAL A 61 -9.33 5.66 -20.77
N HIS A 62 -9.74 6.87 -21.15
CA HIS A 62 -10.62 7.09 -22.31
C HIS A 62 -9.91 7.08 -23.68
N LYS A 63 -8.58 7.29 -23.72
CA LYS A 63 -7.77 7.24 -24.95
C LYS A 63 -7.30 5.81 -25.25
#